data_AF-G7J5Y0-F1
#
_entry.id   AF-G7J5Y0-F1
#
_cell.length_a   1.000
_cell.length_b   1.000
_cell.length_c   1.000
_cell.angle_alpha   90.00
_cell.angle_beta   90.00
_cell.angle_gamma   90.00
#
_symmetry.space_group_name_H-M   'P 1'
#
loop_
_entity.id
_entity.type
_entity.pdbx_description
1 polymer ?
#
loop_
_entity_poly.entity_id
_entity_poly.type
_entity_poly.pdbx_seq_one_letter_code
_entity_poly.pdbx_strand_id
1 'polypeptide(L)'
;MKISMFHLCIFLLLIGMSHAVDDKCAACKAVAGELEIGLAREKPRNHLDMRHRLDAKGQRQGKLIDYRISELRVVELLDDLCEKMQDYTLRIFPDSHEWYKVGSWDNLRTNKQEARAHSKDISSYCGRLLEETEDELAELIKKGSVKVGDVSKVLCQDLSKHCDQTSVSDEAEVVEDREL
;
A
#
# COMPACT_ATOMS: atom_id res chain seq x y z
N MET A 1 -23.37 25.60 -37.40
CA MET A 1 -23.01 26.00 -36.01
C MET A 1 -21.52 25.78 -35.85
N LYS A 2 -20.72 26.85 -35.73
CA LYS A 2 -19.26 26.75 -35.58
C LYS A 2 -18.94 26.69 -34.09
N ILE A 3 -18.64 25.50 -33.58
CA ILE A 3 -18.19 25.35 -32.19
C ILE A 3 -16.80 25.99 -32.12
N SER A 4 -16.70 27.08 -31.36
CA SER A 4 -15.45 27.83 -31.22
C SER A 4 -14.38 26.95 -30.56
N MET A 5 -13.18 26.94 -31.14
CA MET A 5 -12.02 26.18 -30.64
C MET A 5 -11.68 26.54 -29.18
N PHE A 6 -12.06 27.73 -28.72
CA PHE A 6 -11.96 28.16 -27.33
C PHE A 6 -12.86 27.34 -26.39
N HIS A 7 -14.06 26.96 -26.81
CA HIS A 7 -14.95 26.11 -26.00
C HIS A 7 -14.44 24.68 -25.90
N LEU A 8 -13.76 24.17 -26.93
CA LEU A 8 -13.13 22.84 -26.91
C LEU A 8 -11.95 22.80 -25.92
N CYS A 9 -11.14 23.86 -25.86
CA CYS A 9 -10.03 23.97 -24.89
C CYS A 9 -10.51 24.13 -23.45
N ILE A 10 -11.59 24.87 -23.20
CA ILE A 10 -12.18 25.01 -21.85
C ILE A 10 -12.79 23.69 -21.38
N PHE A 11 -13.40 22.90 -22.27
CA PHE A 11 -13.89 21.57 -21.92
C PHE A 11 -12.76 20.59 -21.61
N LEU A 12 -11.64 20.64 -22.34
CA LEU A 12 -10.45 19.81 -22.08
C LEU A 12 -9.75 20.15 -20.75
N LEU A 13 -9.77 21.42 -20.32
CA LEU A 13 -9.22 21.84 -19.03
C LEU A 13 -10.06 21.41 -17.81
N LEU A 14 -11.34 21.06 -18.02
CA LEU A 14 -12.26 20.63 -16.96
C LEU A 14 -12.33 19.10 -16.77
N ILE A 15 -11.76 18.30 -17.69
CA ILE A 15 -11.73 16.83 -17.57
C ILE A 15 -10.49 16.34 -16.79
N GLY A 16 -9.83 17.22 -16.04
CA GLY A 16 -8.93 16.84 -14.96
C GLY A 16 -9.72 16.32 -13.75
N MET A 17 -10.61 15.34 -13.93
CA MET A 17 -11.26 14.66 -12.81
C MET A 17 -10.21 13.78 -12.15
N SER A 18 -9.73 14.24 -11.00
CA SER A 18 -8.81 13.53 -10.12
C SER A 18 -9.34 12.12 -9.83
N HIS A 19 -8.57 11.10 -10.21
CA HIS A 19 -8.66 9.76 -9.60
C HIS A 19 -8.04 9.78 -8.19
N ALA A 20 -8.49 10.74 -7.37
CA ALA A 20 -8.09 10.83 -5.98
C ALA A 20 -8.99 9.87 -5.21
N VAL A 21 -8.38 8.93 -4.51
CA VAL A 21 -9.10 8.12 -3.52
C VAL A 21 -9.50 9.07 -2.39
N ASP A 22 -10.82 9.17 -2.12
CA ASP A 22 -11.40 10.15 -1.19
C ASP A 22 -10.87 10.00 0.25
N ASP A 23 -10.53 8.78 0.68
CA ASP A 23 -9.86 8.51 1.96
C ASP A 23 -8.47 7.90 1.74
N LYS A 24 -7.47 8.78 1.56
CA LYS A 24 -6.07 8.38 1.38
C LYS A 24 -5.53 7.61 2.58
N CYS A 25 -5.96 7.93 3.81
CA CYS A 25 -5.48 7.25 5.00
C CYS A 25 -5.99 5.80 5.03
N ALA A 26 -7.30 5.59 4.84
CA ALA A 26 -7.88 4.26 4.79
C ALA A 26 -7.31 3.43 3.64
N ALA A 27 -7.12 4.04 2.46
CA ALA A 27 -6.50 3.37 1.32
C ALA A 27 -5.03 3.00 1.59
N CYS A 28 -4.26 3.89 2.21
CA CYS A 28 -2.90 3.60 2.63
C CYS A 28 -2.85 2.41 3.59
N LYS A 29 -3.71 2.43 4.62
CA LYS A 29 -3.79 1.35 5.61
C LYS A 29 -4.10 0.00 4.97
N ALA A 30 -4.94 -0.02 3.94
CA ALA A 30 -5.22 -1.24 3.18
C ALA A 30 -3.99 -1.75 2.39
N VAL A 31 -3.27 -0.85 1.71
CA VAL A 31 -2.00 -1.20 1.02
C VAL A 31 -0.96 -1.70 2.02
N ALA A 32 -0.79 -1.00 3.14
CA ALA A 32 0.11 -1.39 4.23
C ALA A 32 -0.26 -2.77 4.79
N GLY A 33 -1.56 -3.05 4.97
CA GLY A 33 -2.04 -4.35 5.41
C GLY A 33 -1.71 -5.49 4.44
N GLU A 34 -1.84 -5.28 3.12
CA GLU A 34 -1.44 -6.29 2.13
C GLU A 34 0.08 -6.52 2.11
N LEU A 35 0.89 -5.45 2.26
CA LEU A 35 2.35 -5.57 2.41
C LEU A 35 2.73 -6.32 3.70
N GLU A 36 2.01 -6.06 4.79
CA GLU A 36 2.19 -6.73 6.07
C GLU A 36 1.86 -8.23 5.99
N ILE A 37 0.81 -8.60 5.26
CA ILE A 37 0.52 -10.00 4.91
C ILE A 37 1.70 -10.61 4.13
N GLY A 38 2.30 -9.86 3.21
CA GLY A 38 3.51 -10.28 2.48
C GLY A 38 4.68 -10.58 3.42
N LEU A 39 5.00 -9.66 4.32
CA LEU A 39 6.05 -9.82 5.35
C LEU A 39 5.77 -11.03 6.26
N ALA A 40 4.53 -11.22 6.70
CA ALA A 40 4.15 -12.33 7.58
C ALA A 40 4.22 -13.70 6.89
N ARG A 41 4.04 -13.74 5.56
CA ARG A 41 4.10 -14.98 4.75
C ARG A 41 5.48 -15.24 4.15
N GLU A 42 6.45 -14.36 4.40
CA GLU A 42 7.83 -14.49 3.93
C GLU A 42 8.43 -15.82 4.42
N LYS A 43 8.83 -16.68 3.48
CA LYS A 43 9.48 -17.95 3.82
C LYS A 43 10.93 -17.69 4.21
N PRO A 44 11.47 -18.39 5.23
CA PRO A 44 12.90 -18.33 5.53
C PRO A 44 13.74 -18.66 4.29
N ARG A 45 14.70 -17.78 3.96
CA ARG A 45 15.63 -17.97 2.85
C ARG A 45 17.07 -18.03 3.36
N ASN A 46 17.91 -18.73 2.61
CA ASN A 46 19.35 -18.68 2.79
C ASN A 46 19.94 -17.40 2.19
N HIS A 47 21.21 -17.13 2.49
CA HIS A 47 21.98 -16.07 1.88
C HIS A 47 22.03 -16.21 0.34
N LEU A 48 21.99 -15.09 -0.37
CA LEU A 48 22.18 -15.00 -1.81
C LEU A 48 23.67 -15.17 -2.13
N ASP A 49 24.01 -16.24 -2.87
CA ASP A 49 25.38 -16.51 -3.29
C ASP A 49 25.66 -15.89 -4.67
N MET A 50 26.31 -14.73 -4.66
CA MET A 50 26.72 -14.01 -5.86
C MET A 50 28.16 -14.40 -6.29
N ARG A 51 28.72 -15.49 -5.76
CA ARG A 51 30.08 -15.95 -6.09
C ARG A 51 30.09 -16.82 -7.34
N HIS A 52 29.88 -16.20 -8.49
CA HIS A 52 29.83 -16.90 -9.78
C HIS A 52 31.21 -17.19 -10.39
N ARG A 53 32.27 -16.50 -9.95
CA ARG A 53 33.63 -16.65 -10.50
C ARG A 53 34.45 -17.65 -9.67
N LEU A 54 35.19 -18.53 -10.31
CA LEU A 54 36.20 -19.38 -9.67
C LEU A 54 37.60 -18.77 -9.86
N ASP A 55 38.44 -18.82 -8.84
CA ASP A 55 39.86 -18.49 -8.98
C ASP A 55 40.71 -19.70 -9.42
N ALA A 56 42.00 -19.47 -9.64
CA ALA A 56 42.94 -20.51 -10.07
C ALA A 56 43.11 -21.67 -9.06
N LYS A 57 42.64 -21.50 -7.81
CA LYS A 57 42.64 -22.54 -6.76
C LYS A 57 41.28 -23.24 -6.62
N GLY A 58 40.33 -22.95 -7.51
CA GLY A 58 38.97 -23.49 -7.49
C GLY A 58 38.08 -22.89 -6.39
N GLN A 59 38.47 -21.76 -5.78
CA GLN A 59 37.65 -21.10 -4.77
C GLN A 59 36.68 -20.13 -5.43
N ARG A 60 35.45 -20.08 -4.90
CA ARG A 60 34.39 -19.17 -5.38
C ARG A 60 34.64 -17.75 -4.87
N GLN A 61 34.69 -16.81 -5.81
CA GLN A 61 34.95 -15.38 -5.61
C GLN A 61 33.66 -14.57 -5.85
N GLY A 62 33.38 -13.61 -4.97
CA GLY A 62 32.20 -12.74 -5.02
C GLY A 62 31.62 -12.45 -3.64
N LYS A 63 30.37 -11.98 -3.59
CA LYS A 63 29.68 -11.59 -2.35
C LYS A 63 28.65 -12.65 -1.93
N LEU A 64 28.59 -12.91 -0.62
CA LEU A 64 27.47 -13.63 0.00
C LEU A 64 26.61 -12.58 0.73
N ILE A 65 25.33 -12.46 0.38
CA ILE A 65 24.43 -11.40 0.90
C ILE A 65 23.34 -12.07 1.72
N ASP A 66 23.09 -11.62 2.96
CA ASP A 66 21.92 -12.06 3.71
C ASP A 66 20.65 -11.58 2.98
N TYR A 67 19.70 -12.49 2.76
CA TYR A 67 18.44 -12.19 2.09
C TYR A 67 17.69 -11.04 2.78
N ARG A 68 17.75 -10.94 4.11
CA ARG A 68 17.04 -9.91 4.89
C ARG A 68 17.42 -8.49 4.51
N ILE A 69 18.66 -8.29 4.10
CA ILE A 69 19.24 -6.99 3.73
C ILE A 69 19.35 -6.83 2.20
N SER A 70 18.81 -7.76 1.42
CA SER A 70 18.96 -7.80 -0.03
C SER A 70 17.88 -6.99 -0.74
N GLU A 71 18.25 -6.37 -1.88
CA GLU A 71 17.26 -5.74 -2.78
C GLU A 71 16.23 -6.76 -3.29
N LEU A 72 16.64 -8.01 -3.46
CA LEU A 72 15.74 -9.07 -3.91
C LEU A 72 14.53 -9.24 -2.98
N ARG A 73 14.74 -9.14 -1.66
CA ARG A 73 13.64 -9.20 -0.69
C ARG A 73 12.67 -8.04 -0.85
N VAL A 74 13.17 -6.83 -1.12
CA VAL A 74 12.32 -5.66 -1.40
C VAL A 74 11.49 -5.89 -2.64
N VAL A 75 12.13 -6.31 -3.74
CA VAL A 75 11.45 -6.63 -5.00
C VAL A 75 10.37 -7.69 -4.75
N GLU A 76 10.70 -8.83 -4.13
CA GLU A 76 9.72 -9.89 -3.87
C GLU A 76 8.53 -9.45 -2.98
N LEU A 77 8.72 -8.47 -2.10
CA LEU A 77 7.65 -7.94 -1.23
C LEU A 77 6.74 -6.94 -1.96
N LEU A 78 7.32 -6.08 -2.79
CA LEU A 78 6.58 -5.06 -3.53
C LEU A 78 6.01 -5.59 -4.85
N ASP A 79 6.53 -6.72 -5.35
CA ASP A 79 6.04 -7.41 -6.53
C ASP A 79 4.56 -7.81 -6.39
N ASP A 80 3.81 -7.47 -7.43
CA ASP A 80 2.35 -7.60 -7.51
C ASP A 80 1.56 -6.97 -6.35
N LEU A 81 2.17 -6.15 -5.47
CA LEU A 81 1.48 -5.55 -4.33
C LEU A 81 0.28 -4.72 -4.80
N CYS A 82 0.52 -3.83 -5.76
CA CYS A 82 -0.54 -2.99 -6.32
C CYS A 82 -1.50 -3.74 -7.22
N GLU A 83 -1.10 -4.88 -7.78
CA GLU A 83 -2.01 -5.77 -8.51
C GLU A 83 -2.98 -6.47 -7.55
N LYS A 84 -2.50 -6.96 -6.40
CA LYS A 84 -3.33 -7.54 -5.33
C LYS A 84 -4.36 -6.55 -4.78
N MET A 85 -4.10 -5.25 -4.86
CA MET A 85 -5.08 -4.23 -4.49
C MET A 85 -6.33 -4.25 -5.37
N GLN A 86 -6.29 -4.87 -6.57
CA GLN A 86 -7.47 -5.08 -7.40
C GLN A 86 -8.46 -6.09 -6.80
N ASP A 87 -8.07 -6.82 -5.76
CA ASP A 87 -8.97 -7.67 -4.98
C ASP A 87 -9.69 -6.90 -3.88
N TYR A 88 -9.42 -5.61 -3.70
CA TYR A 88 -10.06 -4.79 -2.67
C TYR A 88 -11.21 -3.97 -3.25
N THR A 89 -12.21 -3.69 -2.42
CA THR A 89 -13.25 -2.73 -2.74
C THR A 89 -13.63 -1.92 -1.51
N LEU A 90 -14.34 -0.82 -1.75
CA LEU A 90 -14.71 0.14 -0.72
C LEU A 90 -16.10 -0.18 -0.17
N ARG A 91 -16.22 -0.13 1.15
CA ARG A 91 -17.50 -0.04 1.86
C ARG A 91 -17.58 1.35 2.49
N ILE A 92 -18.64 2.07 2.16
CA ILE A 92 -18.90 3.41 2.68
C ILE A 92 -19.87 3.27 3.85
N PHE A 93 -19.46 3.74 5.03
CA PHE A 93 -20.31 3.97 6.19
C PHE A 93 -20.54 5.48 6.38
N PRO A 94 -21.55 5.90 7.17
CA PRO A 94 -21.80 7.32 7.42
C PRO A 94 -20.57 8.08 7.95
N ASP A 95 -19.80 7.43 8.83
CA ASP A 95 -18.69 8.07 9.56
C ASP A 95 -17.31 7.51 9.16
N SER A 96 -17.25 6.50 8.29
CA SER A 96 -15.98 5.85 7.94
C SER A 96 -15.98 5.15 6.59
N HIS A 97 -14.78 4.97 6.06
CA HIS A 97 -14.51 4.25 4.83
C HIS A 97 -13.70 3.00 5.16
N GLU A 98 -14.17 1.83 4.72
CA GLU A 98 -13.49 0.57 4.96
C GLU A 98 -13.14 -0.09 3.63
N TRP A 99 -11.85 -0.29 3.39
CA TRP A 99 -11.36 -1.12 2.30
C TRP A 99 -11.28 -2.56 2.76
N TYR A 100 -11.90 -3.48 2.02
CA TYR A 100 -11.89 -4.89 2.34
C TYR A 100 -11.60 -5.75 1.10
N LYS A 101 -10.92 -6.87 1.34
CA LYS A 101 -10.59 -7.84 0.28
C LYS A 101 -11.82 -8.67 -0.09
N VAL A 102 -12.16 -8.68 -1.36
CA VAL A 102 -13.27 -9.43 -1.94
C VAL A 102 -12.84 -10.88 -2.16
N GLY A 103 -13.38 -11.81 -1.37
CA GLY A 103 -13.07 -13.23 -1.52
C GLY A 103 -13.62 -13.87 -2.80
N SER A 104 -14.77 -13.38 -3.29
CA SER A 104 -15.35 -13.81 -4.58
C SER A 104 -16.18 -12.69 -5.19
N TRP A 105 -15.74 -12.22 -6.35
CA TRP A 105 -16.40 -11.18 -7.13
C TRP A 105 -17.78 -11.60 -7.66
N ASP A 106 -18.01 -12.89 -7.85
CA ASP A 106 -19.29 -13.42 -8.31
C ASP A 106 -20.36 -13.33 -7.22
N ASN A 107 -19.96 -13.53 -5.96
CA ASN A 107 -20.84 -13.52 -4.79
C ASN A 107 -21.04 -12.12 -4.20
N LEU A 108 -20.43 -11.09 -4.78
CA LEU A 108 -20.57 -9.72 -4.30
C LEU A 108 -22.01 -9.23 -4.51
N ARG A 109 -22.69 -8.86 -3.42
CA ARG A 109 -24.10 -8.43 -3.41
C ARG A 109 -24.29 -6.95 -3.72
N THR A 110 -23.21 -6.16 -3.69
CA THR A 110 -23.23 -4.73 -4.01
C THR A 110 -23.12 -4.51 -5.52
N ASN A 111 -23.18 -3.25 -5.96
CA ASN A 111 -22.98 -2.89 -7.35
C ASN A 111 -21.56 -3.30 -7.81
N LYS A 112 -21.48 -4.34 -8.64
CA LYS A 112 -20.20 -4.89 -9.13
C LYS A 112 -19.41 -3.90 -9.96
N GLN A 113 -20.06 -3.03 -10.74
CA GLN A 113 -19.37 -2.07 -11.58
C GLN A 113 -18.67 -1.00 -10.72
N GLU A 114 -19.38 -0.47 -9.73
CA GLU A 114 -18.84 0.48 -8.75
C GLU A 114 -17.74 -0.15 -7.91
N ALA A 115 -17.96 -1.37 -7.41
CA ALA A 115 -16.96 -2.09 -6.64
C ALA A 115 -15.65 -2.32 -7.43
N ARG A 116 -15.76 -2.61 -8.73
CA ARG A 116 -14.61 -2.75 -9.65
C ARG A 116 -13.96 -1.41 -9.99
N ALA A 117 -14.71 -0.31 -10.00
CA ALA A 117 -14.13 1.02 -10.13
C ALA A 117 -13.23 1.30 -8.92
N HIS A 118 -13.73 1.09 -7.69
CA HIS A 118 -12.94 1.23 -6.47
C HIS A 118 -11.67 0.37 -6.45
N SER A 119 -11.73 -0.87 -6.94
CA SER A 119 -10.55 -1.74 -7.05
C SER A 119 -9.46 -1.14 -7.94
N LYS A 120 -9.86 -0.54 -9.07
CA LYS A 120 -8.92 0.13 -9.97
C LYS A 120 -8.36 1.39 -9.33
N ASP A 121 -9.20 2.14 -8.62
CA ASP A 121 -8.79 3.37 -7.94
C ASP A 121 -7.75 3.09 -6.85
N ILE A 122 -7.96 2.07 -5.99
CA ILE A 122 -6.97 1.72 -4.97
C ILE A 122 -5.69 1.11 -5.55
N SER A 123 -5.78 0.34 -6.63
CA SER A 123 -4.61 -0.17 -7.34
C SER A 123 -3.77 0.96 -7.94
N SER A 124 -4.42 1.95 -8.57
CA SER A 124 -3.74 3.16 -9.07
C SER A 124 -3.17 4.01 -7.93
N TYR A 125 -3.88 4.13 -6.81
CA TYR A 125 -3.37 4.79 -5.62
C TYR A 125 -2.12 4.11 -5.05
N CYS A 126 -2.11 2.77 -4.99
CA CYS A 126 -0.93 2.02 -4.58
C CYS A 126 0.27 2.32 -5.47
N GLY A 127 0.08 2.36 -6.80
CA GLY A 127 1.14 2.72 -7.74
C GLY A 127 1.75 4.08 -7.41
N ARG A 128 0.91 5.12 -7.26
CA ARG A 128 1.37 6.47 -6.87
C ARG A 128 2.05 6.51 -5.50
N LEU A 129 1.51 5.76 -4.53
CA LEU A 129 2.11 5.64 -3.20
C LEU A 129 3.52 5.06 -3.26
N LEU A 130 3.73 3.99 -4.05
CA LEU A 130 5.05 3.39 -4.21
C LEU A 130 5.99 4.27 -5.03
N GLU A 131 5.50 4.93 -6.09
CA GLU A 131 6.30 5.92 -6.85
C GLU A 131 6.91 7.00 -5.93
N GLU A 132 6.18 7.41 -4.90
CA GLU A 132 6.63 8.42 -3.94
C GLU A 132 7.51 7.86 -2.81
N THR A 133 7.35 6.59 -2.42
CA THR A 133 7.90 6.06 -1.16
C THR A 133 8.84 4.86 -1.29
N GLU A 134 8.96 4.25 -2.48
CA GLU A 134 9.68 2.98 -2.69
C GLU A 134 11.13 3.04 -2.22
N ASP A 135 11.88 4.09 -2.58
CA ASP A 135 13.29 4.21 -2.23
C ASP A 135 13.53 4.21 -0.72
N GLU A 136 12.76 5.02 0.03
CA GLU A 136 12.88 5.10 1.49
C GLU A 136 12.35 3.84 2.17
N LEU A 137 11.24 3.29 1.68
CA LEU A 137 10.66 2.04 2.17
C LEU A 137 11.63 0.87 1.99
N ALA A 138 12.29 0.77 0.83
CA ALA A 138 13.28 -0.25 0.52
C ALA A 138 14.45 -0.22 1.50
N GLU A 139 14.98 0.98 1.79
CA GLU A 139 16.04 1.17 2.78
C GLU A 139 15.62 0.74 4.19
N LEU A 140 14.39 1.07 4.60
CA LEU A 140 13.87 0.67 5.91
C LEU A 140 13.63 -0.85 6.00
N ILE A 141 13.16 -1.49 4.93
CA ILE A 141 13.02 -2.95 4.85
C ILE A 141 14.38 -3.63 4.99
N LYS A 142 15.40 -3.17 4.25
CA LYS A 142 16.76 -3.72 4.30
C LYS A 142 17.43 -3.53 5.66
N LYS A 143 17.12 -2.45 6.38
CA LYS A 143 17.59 -2.20 7.76
C LYS A 143 16.83 -3.02 8.81
N GLY A 144 15.73 -3.68 8.43
CA GLY A 144 14.85 -4.41 9.35
C GLY A 144 14.01 -3.49 10.25
N SER A 145 13.84 -2.23 9.85
CA SER A 145 13.03 -1.23 10.55
C SER A 145 11.54 -1.37 10.25
N VAL A 146 11.17 -2.08 9.18
CA VAL A 146 9.77 -2.42 8.87
C VAL A 146 9.50 -3.85 9.35
N LYS A 147 8.60 -3.98 10.32
CA LYS A 147 8.18 -5.26 10.90
C LYS A 147 6.67 -5.41 10.80
N VAL A 148 6.21 -6.66 10.90
CA VAL A 148 4.79 -6.95 11.12
C VAL A 148 4.34 -6.20 12.38
N GLY A 149 3.25 -5.45 12.28
CA GLY A 149 2.70 -4.53 13.26
C GLY A 149 2.99 -3.05 12.98
N ASP A 150 4.11 -2.75 12.30
CA ASP A 150 4.61 -1.37 12.15
C ASP A 150 4.43 -0.80 10.74
N VAL A 151 4.04 -1.62 9.76
CA VAL A 151 3.99 -1.24 8.34
C VAL A 151 3.11 -0.02 8.11
N SER A 152 1.91 0.00 8.70
CA SER A 152 0.99 1.13 8.53
C SER A 152 1.55 2.43 9.11
N LYS A 153 2.23 2.38 10.26
CA LYS A 153 2.86 3.56 10.84
C LYS A 153 3.95 4.10 9.91
N VAL A 154 4.88 3.24 9.51
CA VAL A 154 6.00 3.63 8.64
C VAL A 154 5.49 4.15 7.30
N LEU A 155 4.65 3.40 6.60
CA LEU A 155 4.23 3.75 5.25
C LEU A 155 3.24 4.93 5.24
N CYS A 156 2.26 4.94 6.14
CA CYS A 156 1.12 5.86 6.07
C CYS A 156 1.29 7.13 6.90
N GLN A 157 2.05 7.08 7.99
CA GLN A 157 2.31 8.25 8.83
C GLN A 157 3.69 8.85 8.54
N ASP A 158 4.74 8.02 8.51
CA ASP A 158 6.11 8.54 8.44
C ASP A 158 6.54 8.91 7.00
N LEU A 159 6.31 8.00 6.04
CA LEU A 159 6.74 8.19 4.64
C LEU A 159 5.74 9.03 3.84
N SER A 160 4.52 8.51 3.61
CA SER A 160 3.54 9.18 2.74
C SER A 160 2.77 10.32 3.40
N LYS A 161 2.71 10.34 4.74
CA LYS A 161 1.93 11.31 5.53
C LYS A 161 0.46 11.39 5.11
N HIS A 162 -0.08 10.28 4.61
CA HIS A 162 -1.49 10.16 4.26
C HIS A 162 -2.40 9.94 5.47
N CYS A 163 -1.84 9.57 6.62
CA CYS A 163 -2.51 9.51 7.90
C CYS A 163 -1.85 10.48 8.87
N ASP A 164 -2.65 11.19 9.66
CA ASP A 164 -2.14 11.97 10.78
C ASP A 164 -1.55 11.05 11.85
N GLN A 165 -0.55 11.57 12.57
CA GLN A 165 -0.10 10.95 13.81
C GLN A 165 -1.23 11.12 14.83
N THR A 166 -1.94 10.04 15.15
CA THR A 166 -2.95 10.06 16.19
C THR A 166 -2.30 10.52 17.50
N SER A 167 -2.53 11.78 17.88
CA SER A 167 -2.58 12.09 19.31
C SER A 167 -3.77 11.31 19.85
N VAL A 168 -3.50 10.35 20.73
CA VAL A 168 -4.54 9.61 21.42
C VAL A 168 -5.31 10.63 22.26
N SER A 169 -6.46 11.08 21.78
CA SER A 169 -7.48 11.72 22.60
C SER A 169 -8.40 10.61 23.09
N ASP A 170 -7.99 9.96 24.18
CA ASP A 170 -8.88 9.17 25.02
C ASP A 170 -9.86 10.16 25.69
N GLU A 171 -11.09 10.22 25.19
CA GLU A 171 -12.21 10.76 25.95
C GLU A 171 -13.23 9.62 26.15
N ALA A 172 -12.88 8.72 27.07
CA ALA A 172 -13.85 7.88 27.74
C ALA A 172 -14.35 8.63 28.98
N GLU A 173 -15.43 9.40 28.86
CA GLU A 173 -16.21 9.79 30.04
C GLU A 173 -17.22 8.68 30.37
N VAL A 174 -16.86 7.89 31.39
CA VAL A 174 -17.78 7.04 32.14
C VAL A 174 -18.57 7.96 33.07
N VAL A 175 -19.89 8.11 32.84
CA VAL A 175 -20.78 8.68 33.85
C VAL A 175 -21.26 7.53 34.74
N GLU A 176 -20.77 7.54 35.97
CA GLU A 176 -21.11 6.62 37.05
C GLU A 176 -22.48 7.00 37.64
N ASP A 177 -23.42 6.05 37.64
CA ASP A 177 -24.66 6.14 38.40
C ASP A 177 -24.38 6.25 39.90
N ARG A 178 -24.91 7.28 40.58
CA ARG A 178 -25.18 7.20 42.01
C ARG A 178 -26.45 7.96 42.40
N GLU A 179 -27.36 7.19 42.97
CA GLU A 179 -28.58 7.59 43.67
C GLU A 179 -28.31 8.61 44.80
N LEU A 180 -29.22 9.58 44.94
CA LEU A 180 -29.84 9.91 46.23
C LEU A 180 -31.26 10.47 46.01
#